data_AF-A0A024WQX9-F1
#
_entry.id   AF-A0A024WQX9-F1
#
_cell.length_a   1.000
_cell.length_b   1.000
_cell.length_c   1.000
_cell.angle_alpha   90.00
_cell.angle_beta   90.00
_cell.angle_gamma   90.00
#
_symmetry.space_group_name_H-M   'P 1'
#
loop_
_entity.id
_entity.type
_entity.pdbx_description
1 polymer ?
#
loop_
_entity_poly.entity_id
_entity_poly.type
_entity_poly.pdbx_seq_one_letter_code
_entity_poly.pdbx_strand_id
1 'polypeptide(L)'
;MLGIGFPGLDLIGVTFVHAAAVNAATKAGMEAALLGLKSVNGLFRLLGENIKDLVTTTNFKCPNALMGLVQNVKNTQCVVPANQSQIFCRGLEAQYAPTIIQKAAVAGTEGADAYIRTLSDSTTITAFLTDPIVISAIVVISIVVILLIIYLILRYRRKIKMNKKLQYIKLLKE
;
A
#
# COMPACT_ATOMS: atom_id res chain seq x y z
N MET A 1 41.48 -11.42 -5.22
CA MET A 1 40.22 -10.88 -5.79
C MET A 1 39.09 -11.79 -5.36
N LEU A 2 38.37 -11.39 -4.31
CA LEU A 2 37.24 -12.12 -3.73
C LEU A 2 36.04 -12.00 -4.67
N GLY A 3 35.72 -13.06 -5.40
CA GLY A 3 34.53 -13.17 -6.22
C GLY A 3 33.50 -14.07 -5.55
N ILE A 4 32.73 -13.50 -4.62
CA ILE A 4 31.49 -14.12 -4.15
C ILE A 4 30.39 -13.56 -5.05
N GLY A 5 29.86 -14.40 -5.94
CA GLY A 5 28.71 -14.06 -6.77
C GLY A 5 27.83 -15.28 -6.88
N PHE A 6 26.87 -15.41 -5.96
CA PHE A 6 25.74 -16.33 -6.13
C PHE A 6 24.76 -15.66 -7.11
N PRO A 7 24.68 -16.06 -8.40
CA PRO A 7 24.00 -15.27 -9.44
C PRO A 7 22.47 -15.46 -9.46
N GLY A 8 21.86 -16.01 -8.41
CA GLY A 8 20.48 -16.51 -8.46
C GLY A 8 19.52 -15.95 -7.43
N LEU A 9 19.98 -15.49 -6.27
CA LEU A 9 19.08 -15.17 -5.16
C LEU A 9 18.46 -13.76 -5.25
N ASP A 10 19.19 -12.79 -5.80
CA ASP A 10 18.72 -11.41 -5.92
C ASP A 10 17.54 -11.26 -6.89
N LEU A 11 17.54 -12.00 -8.00
CA LEU A 11 16.47 -11.87 -9.01
C LEU A 11 15.13 -12.47 -8.52
N ILE A 12 15.21 -13.55 -7.74
CA ILE A 12 14.01 -14.24 -7.20
C ILE A 12 13.39 -13.42 -6.07
N GLY A 13 14.21 -12.80 -5.22
CA GLY A 13 13.73 -11.91 -4.15
C GLY A 13 13.04 -10.65 -4.71
N VAL A 14 13.66 -9.98 -5.68
CA VAL A 14 13.12 -8.73 -6.25
C VAL A 14 11.80 -8.98 -6.99
N THR A 15 11.70 -10.06 -7.76
CA THR A 15 10.47 -10.40 -8.51
C THR A 15 9.30 -10.76 -7.59
N PHE A 16 9.55 -11.47 -6.48
CA PHE A 16 8.52 -11.78 -5.49
C PHE A 16 7.99 -10.52 -4.80
N VAL A 17 8.86 -9.60 -4.39
CA VAL A 17 8.46 -8.33 -3.75
C VAL A 17 7.67 -7.45 -4.73
N HIS A 18 8.06 -7.42 -6.01
CA HIS A 18 7.32 -6.70 -7.03
C HIS A 18 5.92 -7.26 -7.27
N ALA A 19 5.78 -8.59 -7.32
CA ALA A 19 4.47 -9.25 -7.45
C ALA A 19 3.57 -8.99 -6.22
N ALA A 20 4.14 -9.02 -5.02
CA ALA A 20 3.42 -8.68 -3.79
C ALA A 20 2.95 -7.21 -3.78
N ALA A 21 3.80 -6.29 -4.23
CA ALA A 21 3.44 -4.87 -4.38
C ALA A 21 2.31 -4.66 -5.37
N VAL A 22 2.35 -5.31 -6.54
CA VAL A 22 1.26 -5.24 -7.54
C VAL A 22 -0.04 -5.82 -7.00
N ASN A 23 0.01 -6.93 -6.25
CA ASN A 23 -1.18 -7.52 -5.64
C ASN A 23 -1.80 -6.62 -4.57
N ALA A 24 -0.97 -6.04 -3.69
CA ALA A 24 -1.41 -5.09 -2.68
C ALA A 24 -2.03 -3.84 -3.32
N ALA A 25 -1.38 -3.31 -4.36
CA ALA A 25 -1.88 -2.15 -5.08
C ALA A 25 -3.20 -2.43 -5.80
N THR A 26 -3.32 -3.61 -6.43
CA THR A 26 -4.55 -4.07 -7.07
C THR A 26 -5.68 -4.17 -6.06
N LYS A 27 -5.44 -4.76 -4.88
CA LYS A 27 -6.44 -4.85 -3.82
C LYS A 27 -6.90 -3.47 -3.34
N ALA A 28 -5.97 -2.57 -3.07
CA ALA A 28 -6.28 -1.22 -2.62
C ALA A 28 -7.08 -0.41 -3.66
N GLY A 29 -6.69 -0.50 -4.93
CA GLY A 29 -7.41 0.18 -6.00
C GLY A 29 -8.80 -0.37 -6.26
N MET A 30 -8.99 -1.70 -6.19
CA MET A 30 -10.33 -2.30 -6.29
C MET A 30 -11.22 -1.89 -5.12
N GLU A 31 -10.69 -1.84 -3.90
CA GLU A 31 -11.44 -1.41 -2.71
C GLU A 31 -11.87 0.06 -2.82
N ALA A 32 -10.96 0.94 -3.25
CA ALA A 32 -11.28 2.35 -3.50
C ALA A 32 -12.34 2.52 -4.60
N ALA A 33 -12.20 1.83 -5.74
CA ALA A 33 -13.21 1.86 -6.80
C ALA A 33 -14.58 1.33 -6.33
N LEU A 34 -14.58 0.28 -5.50
CA LEU A 34 -15.81 -0.26 -4.92
C LEU A 34 -16.48 0.74 -3.97
N LEU A 35 -15.71 1.45 -3.14
CA LEU A 35 -16.23 2.50 -2.27
C LEU A 35 -16.81 3.67 -3.08
N GLY A 36 -16.12 4.10 -4.13
CA GLY A 36 -16.62 5.10 -5.07
C GLY A 36 -17.94 4.67 -5.73
N LEU A 37 -18.04 3.41 -6.17
CA LEU A 37 -19.28 2.85 -6.72
C LEU A 37 -20.42 2.77 -5.69
N LYS A 38 -20.13 2.46 -4.43
CA LYS A 38 -21.13 2.50 -3.35
C LYS A 38 -21.68 3.92 -3.11
N SER A 39 -20.91 4.95 -3.45
CA SER A 39 -21.33 6.36 -3.36
C SER A 39 -22.28 6.80 -4.49
N VAL A 40 -22.42 5.98 -5.53
CA VAL A 40 -23.35 6.21 -6.64
C VAL A 40 -24.78 6.04 -6.13
N ASN A 41 -25.60 7.07 -6.31
CA ASN A 41 -26.93 7.16 -5.73
C ASN A 41 -27.79 5.94 -6.07
N GLY A 42 -28.17 5.18 -5.05
CA GLY A 42 -29.06 4.02 -5.18
C GLY A 42 -28.43 2.77 -5.78
N LEU A 43 -27.19 2.82 -6.30
CA LEU A 43 -26.55 1.68 -6.97
C LEU A 43 -26.33 0.50 -6.00
N PHE A 44 -25.80 0.78 -4.81
CA PHE A 44 -25.62 -0.24 -3.78
C PHE A 44 -26.93 -0.84 -3.29
N ARG A 45 -28.01 -0.04 -3.21
CA ARG A 45 -29.33 -0.53 -2.78
C ARG A 45 -29.96 -1.46 -3.84
N LEU A 46 -29.63 -1.26 -5.11
CA LEU A 46 -30.11 -2.07 -6.22
C LEU A 46 -29.36 -3.41 -6.34
N LEU A 47 -28.03 -3.37 -6.27
CA LEU A 47 -27.19 -4.57 -6.48
C LEU A 47 -26.87 -5.32 -5.19
N GLY A 48 -26.97 -4.66 -4.04
CA GLY A 48 -26.54 -5.21 -2.76
C GLY A 48 -25.07 -5.63 -2.81
N GLU A 49 -24.81 -6.87 -2.39
CA GLU A 49 -23.46 -7.46 -2.39
C GLU A 49 -22.89 -7.70 -3.79
N ASN A 50 -23.74 -7.85 -4.82
CA ASN A 50 -23.31 -8.09 -6.20
C ASN A 50 -22.58 -6.88 -6.82
N ILE A 51 -22.55 -5.73 -6.13
CA ILE A 51 -21.74 -4.57 -6.57
C ILE A 51 -20.24 -4.90 -6.60
N LYS A 52 -19.80 -5.89 -5.83
CA LYS A 52 -18.40 -6.37 -5.82
C LYS A 52 -18.01 -6.93 -7.19
N ASP A 53 -18.92 -7.62 -7.85
CA ASP A 53 -18.67 -8.25 -9.15
C ASP A 53 -18.55 -7.23 -10.30
N LEU A 54 -19.01 -6.00 -10.06
CA LEU A 54 -18.83 -4.88 -10.99
C LEU A 54 -17.37 -4.44 -11.06
N VAL A 55 -16.61 -4.59 -9.98
CA VAL A 55 -15.19 -4.22 -9.91
C VAL A 55 -14.34 -5.44 -10.16
N THR A 56 -13.53 -5.39 -11.20
CA THR A 56 -12.61 -6.46 -11.58
C THR A 56 -11.20 -5.90 -11.67
N THR A 57 -10.22 -6.80 -11.70
CA THR A 57 -8.79 -6.44 -11.81
C THR A 57 -8.44 -5.66 -13.08
N THR A 58 -9.32 -5.65 -14.09
CA THR A 58 -9.09 -4.98 -15.38
C THR A 58 -9.82 -3.65 -15.51
N ASN A 59 -10.88 -3.40 -14.74
CA ASN A 59 -11.74 -2.23 -14.92
C ASN A 59 -11.60 -1.16 -13.83
N PHE A 60 -11.08 -1.51 -12.65
CA PHE A 60 -11.11 -0.64 -11.47
C PHE A 60 -10.31 0.66 -11.63
N LYS A 61 -9.36 0.69 -12.57
CA LYS A 61 -8.53 1.87 -12.92
C LYS A 61 -9.09 2.68 -14.08
N CYS A 62 -10.21 2.28 -14.65
CA CYS A 62 -10.70 2.79 -15.92
C CYS A 62 -12.05 3.51 -15.73
N PRO A 63 -12.06 4.86 -15.62
CA PRO A 63 -13.27 5.64 -15.45
C PRO A 63 -14.35 5.32 -16.50
N ASN A 64 -13.95 5.23 -17.78
CA ASN A 64 -14.86 4.93 -18.88
C ASN A 64 -15.48 3.53 -18.79
N ALA A 65 -14.71 2.54 -18.31
CA ALA A 65 -15.20 1.18 -18.15
C ALA A 65 -16.26 1.11 -17.03
N LEU A 66 -16.01 1.77 -15.90
CA LEU A 66 -16.98 1.82 -14.80
C LEU A 66 -18.24 2.60 -15.18
N MET A 67 -18.10 3.71 -15.92
CA MET A 67 -19.25 4.44 -16.49
C MET A 67 -20.10 3.53 -17.39
N GLY A 68 -19.47 2.78 -18.29
CA GLY A 68 -20.15 1.82 -19.16
C GLY A 68 -20.86 0.70 -18.41
N LEU A 69 -20.26 0.20 -17.33
CA LEU A 69 -20.88 -0.82 -16.47
C LEU A 69 -22.11 -0.28 -15.74
N VAL A 70 -22.04 0.93 -15.18
CA VAL A 70 -23.19 1.57 -14.53
C VAL A 70 -24.31 1.82 -15.54
N GLN A 71 -23.98 2.19 -16.77
CA GLN A 71 -24.96 2.30 -17.86
C GLN A 71 -25.57 0.94 -18.22
N ASN A 72 -24.80 -0.14 -18.21
CA ASN A 72 -25.32 -1.48 -18.45
C ASN A 72 -26.27 -1.95 -17.33
N VAL A 73 -25.96 -1.61 -16.07
CA VAL A 73 -26.85 -1.87 -14.93
C VAL A 73 -28.18 -1.16 -15.15
N LYS A 74 -28.20 0.08 -15.65
CA LYS A 74 -29.46 0.75 -16.03
C LYS A 74 -30.23 -0.06 -17.08
N ASN A 75 -29.57 -0.44 -18.16
CA ASN A 75 -30.23 -1.10 -19.29
C ASN A 75 -30.76 -2.51 -18.95
N THR A 76 -30.24 -3.14 -17.91
CA THR A 76 -30.63 -4.50 -17.49
C THR A 76 -31.56 -4.51 -16.28
N GLN A 77 -31.23 -3.74 -15.25
CA GLN A 77 -31.94 -3.77 -13.96
C GLN A 77 -33.12 -2.82 -13.89
N CYS A 78 -33.08 -1.69 -14.60
CA CYS A 78 -34.15 -0.68 -14.55
C CYS A 78 -35.30 -0.94 -15.53
N VAL A 79 -35.15 -1.94 -16.42
CA VAL A 79 -36.23 -2.40 -17.31
C VAL A 79 -37.23 -3.27 -16.55
N VAL A 80 -36.80 -3.88 -15.43
CA VAL A 80 -37.67 -4.70 -14.58
C VAL A 80 -38.66 -3.80 -13.82
N PRO A 81 -39.99 -4.03 -13.92
CA PRO A 81 -41.00 -3.19 -13.28
C PRO A 81 -40.82 -3.04 -11.76
N ALA A 82 -40.34 -4.10 -11.09
CA ALA A 82 -40.05 -4.10 -9.65
C ALA A 82 -38.94 -3.10 -9.25
N ASN A 83 -38.03 -2.77 -10.16
CA ASN A 83 -36.87 -1.93 -9.90
C ASN A 83 -37.02 -0.49 -10.41
N GLN A 84 -38.09 -0.18 -11.17
CA GLN A 84 -38.32 1.17 -11.72
C GLN A 84 -38.48 2.23 -10.63
N SER A 85 -38.97 1.87 -9.45
CA SER A 85 -39.11 2.77 -8.30
C SER A 85 -37.79 2.99 -7.54
N GLN A 86 -36.74 2.23 -7.84
CA GLN A 86 -35.46 2.33 -7.15
C GLN A 86 -34.78 3.68 -7.46
N ILE A 87 -34.09 4.20 -6.45
CA ILE A 87 -33.43 5.51 -6.49
C ILE A 87 -32.41 5.59 -7.64
N PHE A 88 -31.72 4.48 -7.93
CA PHE A 88 -30.78 4.41 -9.05
C PHE A 88 -31.47 4.60 -10.41
N CYS A 89 -32.57 3.90 -10.64
CA CYS A 89 -33.29 3.92 -11.92
C CYS A 89 -33.96 5.26 -12.19
N ARG A 90 -34.61 5.83 -11.16
CA ARG A 90 -35.17 7.20 -11.22
C ARG A 90 -34.09 8.25 -11.39
N GLY A 91 -32.96 8.08 -10.70
CA GLY A 91 -31.83 8.99 -10.81
C GLY A 91 -31.20 9.02 -12.20
N LEU A 92 -31.17 7.90 -12.93
CA LEU A 92 -30.62 7.87 -14.30
C LEU A 92 -31.60 8.32 -15.38
N GLU A 93 -32.71 8.96 -15.02
CA GLU A 93 -33.53 9.75 -15.94
C GLU A 93 -32.74 10.97 -16.48
N ALA A 94 -33.20 11.53 -17.60
CA ALA A 94 -32.42 12.43 -18.46
C ALA A 94 -31.79 13.65 -17.74
N GLN A 95 -32.34 14.06 -16.61
CA GLN A 95 -31.88 15.25 -15.87
C GLN A 95 -30.70 14.99 -14.93
N TYR A 96 -30.54 13.77 -14.38
CA TYR A 96 -29.49 13.44 -13.40
C TYR A 96 -28.55 12.30 -13.85
N ALA A 97 -28.81 11.70 -15.01
CA ALA A 97 -27.92 10.72 -15.64
C ALA A 97 -26.43 11.14 -15.69
N PRO A 98 -26.06 12.37 -16.13
CA PRO A 98 -24.64 12.72 -16.28
C PRO A 98 -23.90 12.76 -14.93
N THR A 99 -24.55 13.24 -13.85
CA THR A 99 -23.90 13.35 -12.54
C THR A 99 -23.72 11.98 -11.88
N ILE A 100 -24.66 11.07 -12.06
CA ILE A 100 -24.56 9.71 -11.52
C ILE A 100 -23.49 8.90 -12.27
N ILE A 101 -23.41 9.05 -13.59
CA ILE A 101 -22.36 8.43 -14.40
C ILE A 101 -20.99 9.03 -14.06
N GLN A 102 -20.91 10.34 -13.82
CA GLN A 102 -19.67 10.98 -13.40
C GLN A 102 -19.16 10.44 -12.06
N LYS A 103 -20.05 10.10 -11.11
CA LYS A 103 -19.62 9.42 -9.87
C LYS A 103 -18.97 8.05 -10.12
N ALA A 104 -19.44 7.32 -11.14
CA ALA A 104 -18.79 6.07 -11.56
C ALA A 104 -17.41 6.33 -12.19
N ALA A 105 -17.25 7.45 -12.91
CA ALA A 105 -15.95 7.89 -13.40
C ALA A 105 -15.00 8.21 -12.25
N VAL A 106 -15.49 8.93 -11.23
CA VAL A 106 -14.72 9.27 -10.02
C VAL A 106 -14.29 8.02 -9.26
N ALA A 107 -15.15 7.01 -9.17
CA ALA A 107 -14.78 5.72 -8.60
C ALA A 107 -13.57 5.09 -9.33
N GLY A 108 -13.53 5.21 -10.66
CA GLY A 108 -12.41 4.70 -11.47
C GLY A 108 -11.13 5.51 -11.29
N THR A 109 -11.24 6.83 -11.09
CA THR A 109 -10.07 7.66 -10.78
C THR A 109 -9.55 7.39 -9.38
N GLU A 110 -10.43 7.25 -8.38
CA GLU A 110 -10.06 6.89 -7.01
C GLU A 110 -9.39 5.52 -6.94
N GLY A 111 -9.89 4.55 -7.72
CA GLY A 111 -9.27 3.24 -7.86
C GLY A 111 -7.89 3.27 -8.51
N ALA A 112 -7.71 4.09 -9.54
CA ALA A 112 -6.42 4.31 -10.18
C ALA A 112 -5.41 5.00 -9.24
N ASP A 113 -5.84 6.05 -8.54
CA ASP A 113 -5.00 6.82 -7.63
C ASP A 113 -4.57 5.97 -6.42
N ALA A 114 -5.49 5.20 -5.85
CA ALA A 114 -5.18 4.29 -4.76
C ALA A 114 -4.17 3.21 -5.20
N TYR A 115 -4.29 2.68 -6.42
CA TYR A 115 -3.31 1.75 -6.99
C TYR A 115 -1.94 2.40 -7.17
N ILE A 116 -1.87 3.58 -7.79
CA ILE A 116 -0.60 4.26 -8.05
C ILE A 116 0.08 4.62 -6.73
N ARG A 117 -0.67 5.13 -5.75
CA ARG A 117 -0.16 5.49 -4.43
C ARG A 117 0.46 4.30 -3.70
N THR A 118 -0.26 3.19 -3.65
CA THR A 118 0.20 1.97 -2.96
C THR A 118 1.34 1.27 -3.67
N LEU A 119 1.33 1.26 -5.02
CA LEU A 119 2.44 0.74 -5.81
C LEU A 119 3.71 1.59 -5.61
N SER A 120 3.57 2.91 -5.62
CA SER A 120 4.70 3.83 -5.44
C SER A 120 5.32 3.70 -4.06
N ASP A 121 4.52 3.59 -3.01
CA ASP A 121 5.00 3.40 -1.63
C ASP A 121 5.75 2.07 -1.45
N SER A 122 5.30 1.02 -2.13
CA SER A 122 6.02 -0.27 -2.14
C SER A 122 7.33 -0.16 -2.94
N THR A 123 7.31 0.59 -4.04
CA THR A 123 8.47 0.73 -4.94
C THR A 123 9.57 1.59 -4.33
N THR A 124 9.22 2.65 -3.61
CA THR A 124 10.21 3.50 -2.90
C THR A 124 10.98 2.66 -1.88
N ILE A 125 10.30 1.86 -1.07
CA ILE A 125 10.95 0.95 -0.12
C ILE A 125 11.90 0.00 -0.84
N THR A 126 11.48 -0.60 -1.95
CA THR A 126 12.38 -1.46 -2.73
C THR A 126 13.58 -0.69 -3.31
N ALA A 127 13.36 0.52 -3.84
CA ALA A 127 14.41 1.34 -4.41
C ALA A 127 15.47 1.70 -3.37
N PHE A 128 15.06 2.07 -2.15
CA PHE A 128 15.98 2.30 -1.04
C PHE A 128 16.81 1.06 -0.68
N LEU A 129 16.21 -0.14 -0.78
CA LEU A 129 16.86 -1.39 -0.43
C LEU A 129 17.74 -1.97 -1.55
N THR A 130 17.57 -1.52 -2.80
CA THR A 130 18.41 -1.91 -3.94
C THR A 130 19.44 -0.84 -4.35
N ASP A 131 19.31 0.40 -3.87
CA ASP A 131 20.28 1.45 -4.19
C ASP A 131 21.63 1.16 -3.49
N PRO A 132 22.72 0.93 -4.25
CA PRO A 132 24.04 0.65 -3.69
C PRO A 132 24.55 1.74 -2.73
N ILE A 133 24.16 2.99 -2.97
CA ILE A 133 24.56 4.15 -2.15
C ILE A 133 23.88 4.05 -0.77
N VAL A 134 22.59 3.72 -0.75
CA VAL A 134 21.80 3.61 0.49
C VAL A 134 22.24 2.38 1.29
N ILE A 135 22.44 1.24 0.63
CA ILE A 135 22.96 0.02 1.28
C ILE A 135 24.33 0.30 1.91
N SER A 136 25.24 0.94 1.18
CA SER A 136 26.57 1.32 1.69
C SER A 136 26.48 2.21 2.93
N ALA A 137 25.58 3.21 2.92
CA ALA A 137 25.36 4.08 4.07
C ALA A 137 24.82 3.32 5.30
N ILE A 138 23.85 2.41 5.11
CA ILE A 138 23.31 1.57 6.19
C ILE A 138 24.40 0.69 6.79
N VAL A 139 25.25 0.08 5.95
CA VAL A 139 26.38 -0.74 6.41
C VAL A 139 27.34 0.08 7.27
N VAL A 140 27.72 1.28 6.84
CA VAL A 140 28.60 2.16 7.63
C VAL A 140 27.98 2.52 8.98
N ILE A 141 26.70 2.89 9.01
CA ILE A 141 25.99 3.22 10.25
C ILE A 141 25.94 2.00 11.18
N SER A 142 25.67 0.81 10.67
CA SER A 142 25.60 -0.42 11.47
C SER A 142 26.95 -0.74 12.13
N ILE A 143 28.08 -0.56 11.42
CA ILE A 143 29.42 -0.74 11.98
C ILE A 143 29.66 0.25 13.12
N VAL A 144 29.30 1.53 12.94
CA VAL A 144 29.44 2.56 13.97
C VAL A 144 28.61 2.20 15.21
N VAL A 145 27.36 1.74 15.04
CA VAL A 145 26.49 1.31 16.15
C VAL A 145 27.10 0.13 16.91
N ILE A 146 27.62 -0.88 16.21
CA ILE A 146 28.29 -2.04 16.84
C ILE A 146 29.51 -1.57 17.65
N LEU A 147 30.35 -0.69 17.08
CA LEU A 147 31.50 -0.12 17.79
C LEU A 147 31.07 0.69 19.02
N LEU A 148 29.96 1.43 18.92
CA LEU A 148 29.42 2.23 20.02
C LEU A 148 28.91 1.33 21.16
N ILE A 149 28.21 0.24 20.85
CA ILE A 149 27.77 -0.75 21.85
C ILE A 149 28.97 -1.40 22.54
N ILE A 150 29.95 -1.90 21.77
CA ILE A 150 31.18 -2.52 22.33
C ILE A 150 31.96 -1.49 23.18
N TYR A 151 32.10 -0.26 22.69
CA TYR A 151 32.76 0.83 23.40
C TYR A 151 32.06 1.15 24.73
N LEU A 152 30.72 1.24 24.74
CA LEU A 152 29.96 1.47 25.95
C LEU A 152 30.17 0.34 26.97
N ILE A 153 30.15 -0.92 26.53
CA ILE A 153 30.44 -2.07 27.41
C ILE A 153 31.84 -1.96 28.00
N LEU A 154 32.86 -1.69 27.17
CA LEU A 154 34.25 -1.55 27.62
C LEU A 154 34.44 -0.37 28.57
N ARG A 155 33.82 0.78 28.26
CA ARG A 155 33.85 1.99 29.09
C ARG A 155 33.20 1.74 30.44
N TYR A 156 32.06 1.04 30.45
CA TYR A 156 31.37 0.67 31.68
C TYR A 156 32.22 -0.25 32.55
N ARG A 157 32.84 -1.30 31.98
CA ARG A 157 33.76 -2.20 32.71
C ARG A 157 34.99 -1.47 33.26
N ARG A 158 35.56 -0.51 32.51
CA ARG A 158 36.70 0.31 32.97
C ARG A 158 36.33 1.20 34.15
N LYS A 159 35.16 1.86 34.13
CA LYS A 159 34.69 2.68 35.26
C LYS A 159 34.50 1.85 36.53
N ILE A 160 33.93 0.65 36.44
CA ILE A 160 33.78 -0.25 37.60
C ILE A 160 35.14 -0.61 38.21
N LYS A 161 36.15 -0.94 37.37
CA LYS A 161 37.50 -1.26 37.87
C LYS A 161 38.12 -0.07 38.62
N MET A 162 37.97 1.15 38.13
CA MET A 162 38.53 2.34 38.77
C MET A 162 37.86 2.67 40.10
N ASN A 163 36.53 2.52 40.20
CA ASN A 163 35.81 2.75 41.45
C ASN A 163 36.22 1.76 42.55
N LYS A 164 36.43 0.48 42.19
CA LYS A 164 36.95 -0.53 43.14
C LYS A 164 38.36 -0.20 43.62
N LYS A 165 39.24 0.30 42.75
CA LYS A 165 40.60 0.72 43.11
C LYS A 165 40.60 1.90 44.09
N LEU A 166 39.74 2.89 43.88
CA LEU A 166 39.60 4.06 44.76
C LEU A 166 39.13 3.68 46.17
N GLN A 167 38.19 2.74 46.28
CA GLN A 167 37.77 2.22 47.59
C GLN A 167 38.90 1.45 48.30
N TYR A 168 39.68 0.65 47.57
CA TYR A 168 40.83 -0.06 48.13
C TYR A 168 41.90 0.90 48.67
N ILE A 169 42.22 1.98 47.95
CA ILE A 169 43.20 2.98 48.40
C ILE A 169 42.70 3.73 49.64
N LYS A 170 41.39 4.00 49.74
CA LYS A 170 40.80 4.62 50.94
C LYS A 170 40.92 3.73 52.17
N LEU A 171 40.63 2.43 52.04
CA LEU A 171 40.73 1.46 53.15
C LEU A 171 42.16 1.24 53.67
N LEU A 172 43.19 1.50 52.85
CA LEU A 172 44.60 1.34 53.23
C LEU A 172 45.22 2.60 53.85
N LYS A 173 44.50 3.72 53.86
CA LYS A 173 45.02 5.03 54.30
C LYS A 173 44.50 5.44 55.68
N GLU A 174 43.47 4.76 56.19
CA GLU A 174 43.11 4.74 57.62
C GLU A 174 43.99 3.71 58.34
#